data_AF-A0A822HQG9-F1
#
_entry.id   AF-A0A822HQG9-F1
#
_cell.length_a   1.000
_cell.length_b   1.000
_cell.length_c   1.000
_cell.angle_alpha   90.00
_cell.angle_beta   90.00
_cell.angle_gamma   90.00
#
_symmetry.space_group_name_H-M   'P 1'
#
loop_
_entity.id
_entity.type
_entity.pdbx_description
1 polymer ?
#
loop_
_entity_poly.entity_id
_entity_poly.type
_entity_poly.pdbx_seq_one_letter_code
_entity_poly.pdbx_strand_id
1 'polypeptide(L)'
;MGLEAIDLYRKMPDYLHNEVTHVCVLNACSHSGLLDEARSIFNEISQKSAQIIATMIDCLSRLFIFDQAQNLIDDYEKSNSPSPVMY
;
A
#
# COMPACT_ATOMS: atom_id res chain seq x y z
N MET A 1 -8.21 3.83 -16.65
CA MET A 1 -6.80 3.49 -16.34
C MET A 1 -6.67 2.62 -15.09
N GLY A 2 -7.22 3.02 -13.93
CA GLY A 2 -7.13 2.22 -12.69
C GLY A 2 -7.73 0.81 -12.76
N LEU A 3 -8.98 0.68 -13.24
CA LEU A 3 -9.64 -0.63 -13.37
C LEU A 3 -8.91 -1.57 -14.34
N GLU A 4 -8.43 -1.07 -15.48
CA GLU A 4 -7.67 -1.90 -16.43
C GLU A 4 -6.33 -2.37 -15.82
N ALA A 5 -5.68 -1.54 -14.99
CA ALA A 5 -4.46 -1.91 -14.29
C ALA A 5 -4.73 -3.03 -13.26
N ILE A 6 -5.85 -2.95 -12.53
CA ILE A 6 -6.28 -4.00 -11.58
C ILE A 6 -6.59 -5.29 -12.32
N ASP A 7 -7.30 -5.22 -13.45
CA ASP A 7 -7.63 -6.39 -14.26
C ASP A 7 -6.37 -7.10 -14.77
N LEU A 8 -5.37 -6.33 -15.23
CA LEU A 8 -4.09 -6.90 -15.66
C LEU A 8 -3.33 -7.51 -14.49
N TYR A 9 -3.26 -6.80 -13.36
CA TYR A 9 -2.64 -7.27 -12.12
C TYR A 9 -3.23 -8.62 -11.68
N ARG A 10 -4.56 -8.74 -11.65
CA ARG A 10 -5.26 -9.98 -11.23
C ARG A 10 -5.13 -11.14 -12.21
N LYS A 11 -4.85 -10.87 -13.49
CA LYS A 11 -4.59 -11.91 -14.50
C LYS A 11 -3.14 -12.42 -14.45
N MET A 12 -2.24 -11.63 -13.88
CA MET A 12 -0.84 -12.02 -13.73
C MET A 12 -0.72 -13.05 -12.61
N PRO A 13 -0.01 -14.18 -12.82
CA PRO A 13 0.21 -15.15 -11.77
C PRO A 13 0.88 -14.54 -10.54
N ASP A 14 0.40 -14.91 -9.34
CA ASP A 14 0.85 -14.34 -8.07
C ASP A 14 2.37 -14.40 -7.88
N TYR A 15 3.03 -15.46 -8.35
CA TYR A 15 4.48 -15.62 -8.23
C TYR A 15 5.31 -14.61 -9.06
N LEU A 16 4.67 -13.90 -9.99
CA LEU A 16 5.31 -12.82 -10.75
C LEU A 16 5.07 -11.45 -10.10
N HIS A 17 4.12 -11.33 -9.18
CA HIS A 17 3.92 -10.08 -8.46
C HIS A 17 5.16 -9.80 -7.61
N ASN A 18 5.68 -8.58 -7.76
CA ASN A 18 6.80 -8.09 -6.99
C ASN A 18 6.47 -6.68 -6.46
N GLU A 19 7.36 -6.12 -5.67
CA GLU A 19 7.20 -4.79 -5.09
C GLU A 19 6.80 -3.72 -6.13
N VAL A 20 7.48 -3.69 -7.27
CA VAL A 20 7.19 -2.75 -8.36
C VAL A 20 5.77 -2.93 -8.88
N THR A 21 5.35 -4.18 -9.08
CA THR A 21 4.01 -4.52 -9.56
C THR A 21 2.93 -4.04 -8.58
N HIS A 22 3.13 -4.27 -7.28
CA HIS A 22 2.23 -3.80 -6.22
C HIS A 22 2.15 -2.28 -6.16
N VAL A 23 3.30 -1.58 -6.19
CA VAL A 23 3.35 -0.12 -6.19
C VAL A 23 2.64 0.46 -7.41
N CYS A 24 2.85 -0.12 -8.60
CA CYS A 24 2.19 0.32 -9.82
C CYS A 24 0.67 0.21 -9.74
N VAL A 25 0.13 -0.94 -9.29
CA VAL A 25 -1.33 -1.10 -9.20
C VAL A 25 -1.94 -0.22 -8.12
N LEU A 26 -1.27 -0.05 -6.96
CA LEU A 26 -1.73 0.84 -5.90
C LEU A 26 -1.73 2.31 -6.35
N ASN A 27 -0.69 2.74 -7.07
CA ASN A 27 -0.65 4.08 -7.68
C ASN A 27 -1.79 4.26 -8.70
N ALA A 28 -2.07 3.26 -9.53
CA ALA A 28 -3.17 3.32 -10.49
C ALA A 28 -4.53 3.47 -9.78
N CYS A 29 -4.72 2.77 -8.64
CA CYS A 29 -5.90 2.92 -7.80
C CYS A 29 -5.99 4.33 -7.20
N SER A 30 -4.89 4.83 -6.64
CA SER A 30 -4.78 6.17 -6.04
C SER A 30 -5.19 7.28 -7.01
N HIS A 31 -4.63 7.28 -8.23
CA HIS A 31 -4.95 8.28 -9.25
C HIS A 31 -6.37 8.17 -9.81
N SER A 32 -7.02 7.01 -9.63
CA SER A 32 -8.37 6.74 -10.12
C SER A 32 -9.44 6.86 -9.02
N GLY A 33 -9.06 7.18 -7.77
CA GLY A 33 -9.99 7.24 -6.65
C GLY A 33 -10.54 5.89 -6.18
N LEU A 34 -9.87 4.79 -6.50
CA LEU A 34 -10.30 3.41 -6.23
C LEU A 34 -9.77 2.92 -4.89
N LEU A 35 -10.27 3.51 -3.80
CA LEU A 35 -9.76 3.24 -2.46
C LEU A 35 -9.99 1.80 -2.00
N ASP A 36 -11.18 1.27 -2.25
CA ASP A 36 -11.56 -0.05 -1.73
C ASP A 36 -10.73 -1.14 -2.42
N GLU A 37 -10.46 -0.97 -3.71
CA GLU A 37 -9.56 -1.82 -4.48
C GLU A 37 -8.11 -1.70 -4.00
N ALA A 38 -7.63 -0.48 -3.76
CA ALA A 38 -6.30 -0.26 -3.19
C ALA A 38 -6.14 -0.98 -1.85
N ARG A 39 -7.14 -0.91 -0.96
CA ARG A 39 -7.14 -1.61 0.33
C ARG A 39 -7.15 -3.13 0.18
N SER A 40 -7.97 -3.67 -0.72
CA SER A 40 -8.01 -5.12 -0.99
C SER A 40 -6.61 -5.61 -1.37
N ILE A 41 -6.01 -4.99 -2.38
CA ILE A 41 -4.69 -5.37 -2.88
C ILE A 41 -3.63 -5.18 -1.79
N PHE A 42 -3.65 -4.05 -1.08
CA PHE A 42 -2.69 -3.79 -0.01
C PHE A 42 -2.76 -4.87 1.09
N ASN A 43 -3.95 -5.33 1.45
CA ASN A 43 -4.14 -6.37 2.46
C ASN A 43 -3.69 -7.76 2.00
N GLU A 44 -3.75 -8.05 0.70
CA GLU A 44 -3.26 -9.30 0.10
C GLU A 44 -1.72 -9.41 0.12
N ILE A 45 -1.01 -8.28 0.17
CA ILE A 45 0.47 -8.25 0.21
C ILE A 45 0.95 -8.73 1.59
N SER A 46 1.61 -9.89 1.63
CA SER A 46 2.12 -10.50 2.86
C SER A 46 3.27 -9.71 3.50
N GLN A 47 4.27 -9.34 2.69
CA GLN A 47 5.42 -8.55 3.13
C GLN A 47 5.36 -7.16 2.52
N LYS A 48 4.95 -6.19 3.34
CA LYS A 48 4.84 -4.80 2.94
C LYS A 48 6.17 -4.10 3.20
N SER A 49 6.83 -3.68 2.14
CA SER A 49 8.03 -2.85 2.25
C SER A 49 7.67 -1.40 2.61
N ALA A 50 8.67 -0.62 3.00
CA ALA A 50 8.53 0.82 3.21
C ALA A 50 7.93 1.52 1.98
N GLN A 51 8.30 1.09 0.77
CA GLN A 51 7.80 1.68 -0.47
C GLN A 51 6.31 1.40 -0.67
N ILE A 52 5.87 0.17 -0.40
CA ILE A 52 4.44 -0.22 -0.48
C ILE A 52 3.62 0.55 0.56
N ILE A 53 4.13 0.70 1.79
CA ILE A 53 3.47 1.45 2.87
C ILE A 53 3.38 2.93 2.51
N ALA A 54 4.47 3.54 2.06
CA ALA A 54 4.49 4.93 1.61
C ALA A 54 3.49 5.19 0.46
N THR A 55 3.36 4.23 -0.46
CA THR A 55 2.38 4.31 -1.56
C THR A 55 0.94 4.30 -1.05
N MET A 56 0.64 3.48 -0.03
CA MET A 56 -0.68 3.47 0.59
C MET A 56 -0.96 4.75 1.39
N ILE A 57 0.04 5.32 2.08
CA ILE A 57 -0.06 6.61 2.77
C ILE A 57 -0.36 7.74 1.76
N ASP A 58 0.35 7.77 0.62
CA ASP A 58 0.09 8.72 -0.46
C ASP A 58 -1.34 8.59 -1.00
N CYS A 59 -1.81 7.36 -1.23
CA CYS A 59 -3.17 7.08 -1.65
C CYS A 59 -4.22 7.63 -0.68
N LEU A 60 -4.09 7.33 0.61
CA LEU A 60 -4.99 7.81 1.65
C LEU A 60 -4.97 9.35 1.74
N SER A 61 -3.78 9.96 1.62
CA SER A 61 -3.60 11.40 1.70
C SER A 61 -4.26 12.15 0.55
N ARG A 62 -4.16 11.65 -0.69
CA ARG A 62 -4.82 12.23 -1.87
C ARG A 62 -6.34 12.15 -1.81
N LEU A 63 -6.86 11.16 -1.08
CA LEU A 63 -8.28 10.95 -0.87
C LEU A 63 -8.80 11.59 0.42
N PHE A 64 -7.97 12.41 1.08
CA PHE A 64 -8.30 13.14 2.30
C PHE A 64 -8.65 12.25 3.50
N ILE A 65 -8.12 11.02 3.54
CA ILE A 65 -8.35 10.03 4.62
C ILE A 65 -7.20 10.08 5.61
N PHE A 66 -7.02 11.24 6.23
CA PHE A 66 -5.84 11.55 7.04
C PHE A 66 -5.72 10.68 8.28
N ASP A 67 -6.84 10.34 8.94
CA ASP A 67 -6.81 9.50 10.14
C ASP A 67 -6.19 8.13 9.86
N GLN A 68 -6.50 7.54 8.71
CA GLN A 68 -5.93 6.24 8.35
C GLN A 68 -4.50 6.35 7.86
N ALA A 69 -4.15 7.43 7.16
CA ALA A 69 -2.78 7.71 6.78
C ALA A 69 -1.89 7.83 8.03
N GLN A 70 -2.36 8.55 9.04
CA GLN A 70 -1.65 8.71 10.32
C GLN A 70 -1.53 7.39 11.07
N ASN A 71 -2.60 6.61 11.19
CA ASN A 71 -2.54 5.30 11.84
C ASN A 71 -1.50 4.37 11.18
N LEU A 72 -1.43 4.40 9.84
CA LEU A 72 -0.46 3.58 9.11
C LEU A 72 0.99 4.05 9.32
N ILE A 73 1.23 5.36 9.48
CA ILE A 73 2.53 5.92 9.87
C ILE A 73 2.89 5.43 11.28
N ASP A 74 1.99 5.59 12.24
CA ASP A 74 2.23 5.22 13.64
C ASP A 74 2.54 3.72 13.78
N ASP A 75 1.82 2.86 13.05
CA ASP A 75 2.02 1.42 13.08
C ASP A 75 3.35 1.01 12.42
N TYR A 76 3.74 1.70 11.35
CA TYR A 76 5.05 1.51 10.74
C TYR A 76 6.19 1.94 11.68
N GLU A 77 6.06 3.09 12.36
CA GLU A 77 7.06 3.57 13.31
C GLU A 77 7.19 2.67 14.54
N LYS A 78 6.07 2.21 15.12
CA LYS A 78 6.10 1.25 16.25
C LYS A 78 6.82 -0.05 15.88
N SER A 79 6.60 -0.54 14.67
CA SER A 79 7.21 -1.78 14.18
C SER A 79 8.71 -1.64 13.89
N ASN A 80 9.19 -0.41 13.63
CA ASN A 80 10.58 -0.11 13.29
C ASN A 80 11.32 0.66 14.40
N SER A 81 10.68 0.93 15.53
CA SER A 81 11.31 1.57 16.68
C SER A 81 12.33 0.59 17.29
N PRO A 82 13.60 0.98 17.48
CA PRO A 82 14.56 0.13 18.17
C PRO A 82 14.02 -0.13 19.58
N SER A 83 13.96 -1.41 19.98
CA SER A 83 13.62 -1.79 21.36
C SER A 83 14.43 -0.91 22.32
N PRO A 84 13.82 -0.35 23.38
CA PRO A 84 14.56 0.48 24.33
C PRO A 84 15.78 -0.32 24.78
N VAL A 85 16.96 0.24 24.56
CA VAL A 85 18.20 -0.35 25.03
C VAL A 85 18.13 -0.28 26.55
N MET A 86 17.81 -1.41 27.18
CA MET A 86 17.79 -1.52 28.63
C MET A 86 19.25 -1.42 29.09
N TYR A 87 19.62 -0.27 29.69
CA TYR A 87 20.89 -0.07 30.38
C TYR A 87 20.89 -0.73 31.75
#